data_AF-A0A538FY72-F1
#
_entry.id   AF-A0A538FY72-F1
#
_cell.length_a   1.000
_cell.length_b   1.000
_cell.length_c   1.000
_cell.angle_alpha   90.00
_cell.angle_beta   90.00
_cell.angle_gamma   90.00
#
_symmetry.space_group_name_H-M   'P 1'
#
loop_
_entity.id
_entity.type
_entity.pdbx_description
1 polymer ?
#
loop_
_entity_poly.entity_id
_entity_poly.type
_entity_poly.pdbx_seq_one_letter_code
_entity_poly.pdbx_strand_id
1 'polypeptide(L)' 'QVAESKQTLALGVLQELAGFRTVGLPFSADGDRVEYGSPPPRLGEHSAEVLAEAGYSDAEITQLATAGVTLLERPR' A
#
# COMPACT_ATOMS: atom_id res chain seq x y z
N GLN A 1 -12.56 8.13 -24.59
CA GLN A 1 -12.03 6.97 -23.83
C GLN A 1 -12.79 6.84 -22.50
N VAL A 2 -12.90 5.65 -21.90
CA VAL A 2 -13.71 5.45 -20.65
C VAL A 2 -13.16 6.26 -19.46
N ALA A 3 -11.83 6.42 -19.36
CA ALA A 3 -11.16 7.17 -18.29
C ALA A 3 -11.54 8.67 -18.24
N GLU A 4 -11.94 9.24 -19.37
CA GLU A 4 -12.24 10.67 -19.52
C GLU A 4 -13.76 10.94 -19.56
N SER A 5 -14.58 9.90 -19.39
CA SER A 5 -16.02 10.06 -19.45
C SER A 5 -16.51 10.97 -18.32
N LYS A 6 -17.54 11.79 -18.58
CA LYS A 6 -18.15 12.68 -17.57
C LYS A 6 -18.57 11.91 -16.32
N GLN A 7 -19.08 10.69 -16.50
CA GLN A 7 -19.48 9.81 -15.41
C GLN A 7 -18.27 9.37 -14.56
N THR A 8 -17.18 8.95 -15.19
CA THR A 8 -15.95 8.51 -14.49
C THR A 8 -15.37 9.63 -13.63
N LEU A 9 -15.36 10.85 -14.15
CA LEU A 9 -14.92 12.04 -13.43
C LEU A 9 -15.87 12.40 -12.28
N ALA A 10 -17.18 12.42 -12.54
CA ALA A 10 -18.19 12.76 -11.53
C ALA A 10 -18.25 11.77 -10.37
N LEU A 11 -18.03 10.48 -10.64
CA LEU A 11 -18.02 9.45 -9.61
C LEU A 11 -16.71 9.38 -8.81
N GLY A 12 -15.63 10.04 -9.27
CA GLY A 12 -14.32 9.96 -8.61
C GLY A 12 -13.71 8.55 -8.63
N VAL A 13 -14.02 7.76 -9.67
CA VAL A 13 -13.51 6.37 -9.80
C VAL A 13 -12.01 6.34 -9.97
N LEU A 14 -11.44 7.35 -10.64
CA LEU A 14 -10.01 7.52 -10.79
C LEU A 14 -9.48 8.45 -9.70
N GLN A 15 -8.53 7.95 -8.91
CA GLN A 15 -7.88 8.66 -7.81
C GLN A 15 -6.38 8.80 -8.09
N GLU A 16 -5.78 9.85 -7.54
CA GLU A 16 -4.34 10.03 -7.54
C GLU A 16 -3.72 9.32 -6.33
N LEU A 17 -2.70 8.50 -6.56
CA LEU A 17 -2.00 7.74 -5.53
C LEU A 17 -0.50 7.74 -5.83
N ALA A 18 0.30 8.32 -4.94
CA ALA A 18 1.76 8.38 -5.05
C ALA A 18 2.27 8.89 -6.42
N GLY A 19 1.55 9.84 -7.04
CA GLY A 19 1.90 10.41 -8.35
C GLY A 19 1.41 9.60 -9.55
N PHE A 20 0.57 8.58 -9.33
CA PHE A 20 -0.07 7.80 -10.38
C PHE A 20 -1.59 7.89 -10.30
N ARG A 21 -2.25 7.94 -11.46
CA ARG A 21 -3.71 7.87 -11.54
C ARG A 21 -4.16 6.41 -11.64
N THR A 22 -4.94 5.96 -10.66
CA THR A 22 -5.40 4.55 -10.55
C THR A 22 -6.89 4.46 -10.22
N VAL A 23 -7.45 3.25 -10.27
CA VAL A 23 -8.88 2.97 -10.02
C VAL A 23 -9.11 2.68 -8.53
N GLY A 24 -9.88 3.52 -7.85
CA GLY A 24 -10.31 3.31 -6.47
C GLY A 24 -11.39 2.22 -6.32
N LEU A 25 -11.93 2.05 -5.11
CA LEU A 25 -13.00 1.07 -4.88
C LEU A 25 -14.25 1.35 -5.75
N PRO A 26 -14.93 0.32 -6.27
CA PRO A 26 -16.05 0.48 -7.18
C PRO A 26 -17.36 0.93 -6.50
N PHE A 27 -17.31 1.32 -5.23
CA PHE A 27 -18.47 1.77 -4.44
C PHE A 27 -18.12 2.95 -3.54
N SER A 28 -19.17 3.61 -3.04
CA SER A 28 -19.11 4.62 -1.99
C SER A 28 -19.62 4.04 -0.68
N ALA A 29 -19.06 4.47 0.44
CA ALA A 29 -19.57 4.17 1.77
C ALA A 29 -20.18 5.46 2.35
N ASP A 30 -21.42 5.41 2.81
CA ASP A 30 -22.14 6.54 3.41
C ASP A 30 -22.18 7.82 2.54
N GLY A 31 -22.14 7.64 1.21
CA GLY A 31 -22.12 8.74 0.24
C GLY A 31 -20.72 9.22 -0.13
N ASP A 32 -19.69 8.87 0.65
CA ASP A 32 -18.32 9.29 0.44
C ASP A 32 -17.53 8.28 -0.41
N ARG A 33 -16.53 8.80 -1.13
CA ARG A 33 -15.58 7.95 -1.87
C ARG A 33 -14.55 7.43 -0.89
N VAL A 34 -14.32 6.12 -0.89
CA VAL A 34 -13.23 5.54 -0.11
C VAL A 34 -11.91 5.87 -0.78
N GLU A 35 -11.05 6.57 -0.05
CA GLU A 35 -9.70 6.94 -0.48
C GLU A 35 -8.67 5.91 -0.02
N TYR A 36 -7.54 5.84 -0.72
CA TYR A 36 -6.40 5.04 -0.26
C TYR A 36 -5.77 5.67 0.98
N GLY A 37 -5.65 4.89 2.06
CA GLY A 37 -5.08 5.38 3.32
C GLY A 37 -3.57 5.62 3.30
N SER A 38 -2.85 5.06 2.33
CA SER A 38 -1.40 5.19 2.21
C SER A 38 -0.93 4.93 0.77
N PRO A 39 0.27 5.38 0.39
CA PRO A 39 0.91 4.90 -0.83
C PRO A 39 1.16 3.38 -0.77
N PRO A 40 1.39 2.73 -1.93
CA PRO A 40 1.84 1.34 -1.96
C PRO A 40 3.16 1.19 -1.20
N PRO A 41 3.31 0.15 -0.36
CA PRO A 41 4.53 -0.06 0.40
C PRO A 41 5.71 -0.43 -0.51
N ARG A 42 6.91 -0.04 -0.10
CA ARG A 42 8.18 -0.52 -0.66
C ARG A 42 8.38 -1.99 -0.32
N LEU A 43 9.25 -2.64 -1.09
CA LEU A 43 9.65 -4.02 -0.79
C LEU A 43 10.34 -4.09 0.57
N GLY A 44 9.70 -4.77 1.51
CA GLY A 44 10.20 -4.96 2.88
C GLY A 44 9.88 -3.84 3.87
N GLU A 45 9.13 -2.80 3.48
CA GLU A 45 8.85 -1.61 4.32
C GLU A 45 8.31 -1.97 5.71
N HIS A 46 7.38 -2.92 5.78
CA HIS A 46 6.74 -3.33 7.04
C HIS A 46 7.19 -4.71 7.53
N SER A 47 8.21 -5.32 6.93
CA SER A 47 8.61 -6.69 7.30
C SER A 47 9.07 -6.79 8.75
N ALA A 48 9.85 -5.82 9.23
CA ALA A 48 10.34 -5.81 10.61
C ALA A 48 9.18 -5.65 11.61
N GLU A 49 8.27 -4.72 11.32
CA GLU A 49 7.08 -4.44 12.13
C GLU A 49 6.20 -5.68 12.28
N VAL A 50 5.82 -6.32 11.16
CA VAL A 50 4.97 -7.52 11.16
C VAL A 50 5.63 -8.69 11.91
N LEU A 51 6.95 -8.87 11.76
CA LEU A 51 7.67 -9.92 12.49
C LEU A 51 7.74 -9.63 14.00
N ALA A 52 7.94 -8.38 14.39
CA ALA A 52 7.91 -7.98 15.79
C ALA A 52 6.53 -8.19 16.42
N GLU A 53 5.45 -7.84 15.71
CA GLU A 53 4.07 -8.11 16.13
C GLU A 53 3.78 -9.61 16.27
N ALA A 54 4.41 -10.44 15.44
CA ALA A 54 4.34 -11.90 15.51
C ALA A 54 5.19 -12.50 16.66
N GLY A 55 5.94 -11.68 17.41
CA GLY A 55 6.71 -12.11 18.58
C GLY A 55 8.18 -12.44 18.33
N TYR A 56 8.72 -12.13 17.15
CA TYR A 56 10.16 -12.27 16.89
C TYR A 56 10.95 -11.14 17.54
N SER A 57 12.09 -11.46 18.13
CA SER A 57 13.04 -10.46 18.61
C SER A 57 13.79 -9.80 17.45
N ASP A 58 14.34 -8.61 17.69
CA ASP A 58 15.18 -7.89 16.71
C ASP A 58 16.36 -8.73 16.20
N ALA A 59 16.91 -9.60 17.06
CA ALA A 59 17.99 -10.51 16.72
C ALA A 59 17.54 -11.58 15.72
N GLU A 60 16.38 -12.20 15.96
CA GLU A 60 15.81 -13.21 15.06
C GLU A 60 15.40 -12.59 13.72
N ILE A 61 14.82 -11.39 13.73
CA ILE A 61 14.47 -10.64 12.51
C ILE A 61 15.72 -10.37 11.67
N THR A 62 16.79 -9.90 12.31
CA THR A 62 18.08 -9.66 11.65
C THR A 62 18.67 -10.94 11.07
N GLN A 63 18.54 -12.06 11.77
CA GLN A 63 19.00 -13.37 11.30
C GLN A 63 18.21 -13.83 10.06
N LEU A 64 16.88 -13.70 10.07
CA LEU A 64 16.03 -14.03 8.92
C LEU A 64 16.38 -13.19 7.69
N ALA A 65 16.63 -11.89 7.89
CA ALA A 65 17.02 -10.99 6.82
C ALA A 65 18.40 -11.35 6.26
N THR A 66 19.37 -11.63 7.13
CA THR A 66 20.75 -12.00 6.74
C THR A 66 20.78 -13.35 6.01
N ALA A 67 19.92 -14.29 6.41
CA ALA A 67 19.75 -15.58 5.73
C ALA A 67 18.98 -15.49 4.40
N GLY A 68 18.48 -14.31 4.02
CA GLY A 68 17.70 -14.10 2.80
C GLY A 68 16.28 -14.67 2.83
N VAL A 69 15.76 -15.02 4.01
CA VAL A 69 14.40 -15.55 4.19
C VAL A 69 13.36 -14.44 4.04
N THR A 70 13.69 -13.24 4.51
CA THR A 70 12.85 -12.04 4.39
C THR A 70 13.69 -10.85 3.94
N LEU A 71 13.03 -9.82 3.41
CA LEU A 71 13.66 -8.54 3.09
C LEU A 71 13.19 -7.50 4.10
N LEU A 72 14.12 -6.77 4.67
CA LEU A 72 13.85 -5.53 5.40
C LEU A 72 13.93 -4.35 4.42
N GLU A 73 13.31 -3.24 4.79
CA GLU A 73 13.38 -2.03 4.00
C GLU A 73 14.83 -1.61 3.75
N ARG A 74 15.15 -1.28 2.50
CA ARG A 74 16.45 -0.70 2.17
C ARG A 74 16.36 0.82 2.18
N PRO A 75 17.28 1.52 2.87
CA PRO A 75 17.37 2.97 2.74
C PRO A 75 17.68 3.35 1.29
N ARG A 76 17.13 4.49 0.86
CA ARG A 76 17.25 5.03 -0.51
C ARG A 76 18.66 5.49 -0.83
#